data_AF-A0A0D0BC74-F1
#
_entry.id   AF-A0A0D0BC74-F1
#
_cell.length_a   1.000
_cell.length_b   1.000
_cell.length_c   1.000
_cell.angle_alpha   90.00
_cell.angle_beta   90.00
_cell.angle_gamma   90.00
#
_symmetry.space_group_name_H-M   'P 1'
#
loop_
_entity.id
_entity.type
_entity.pdbx_description
1 polymer ?
#
loop_
_entity_poly.entity_id
_entity_poly.type
_entity_poly.pdbx_seq_one_letter_code
_entity_poly.pdbx_strand_id
1 'polypeptide(L)'
;MRTLPRSLWYLIHVTLAQVSAQESLSLNTLYSFSGASLSGDPTFSLPQAQQLTVSVAICSTGTISPAFFVNNNTVFTSTTGDFEIPLHSGFGNWTGATQQGGLLVVQNVGQTSFQVATSTGALVHELIPALPFLGDTTNTQALIFSPPISPIESSPSAYPNYTLPPANLSAPAQPSSPPPFSLVIAPTSSSLASDMQTACRINSTSSAGLVVSNDLWLRDNRGWRSQWLVDDLTPSTNYTAYVIQDQVKLSGPIYFTTKSLTFPCPLVHSLPFCPSISYAVPLPFPQSPASSYDSSNLPQSISDPLLQYMTNFTTMLLTFACGRDLYSPLQTCESCQEAYRAWLCSVSFPRCAEPPTSSFSPSSPTPALTPPQSGSNPRNLFLPNVSFSYQTVLPCLEVCSAADRACPNFLGIKCPTPRFNAASSYGVGFIDEGEQGVLGGGSTGASQDRWGNVWCNPA
;
A
#
# COMPACT_ATOMS: atom_id res chain seq x y z
N MET A 1 -76.21 10.47 -9.79
CA MET A 1 -74.77 10.67 -9.58
C MET A 1 -74.60 11.79 -8.55
N ARG A 2 -74.34 11.45 -7.29
CA ARG A 2 -74.19 12.42 -6.20
C ARG A 2 -72.76 12.94 -6.19
N THR A 3 -72.60 14.23 -6.39
CA THR A 3 -71.32 14.96 -6.33
C THR A 3 -70.89 15.11 -4.88
N LEU A 4 -69.62 14.80 -4.58
CA LEU A 4 -69.04 15.05 -3.25
C LEU A 4 -68.97 16.57 -2.95
N PRO A 5 -69.08 16.98 -1.68
CA PRO A 5 -69.02 18.40 -1.29
C PRO A 5 -67.64 19.01 -1.54
N ARG A 6 -67.58 20.23 -2.09
CA ARG A 6 -66.35 21.00 -2.34
C ARG A 6 -65.46 21.20 -1.10
N SER A 7 -66.02 21.10 0.10
CA SER A 7 -65.26 21.16 1.36
C SER A 7 -64.31 19.97 1.57
N LEU A 8 -64.57 18.82 0.95
CA LEU A 8 -63.67 17.66 1.03
C LEU A 8 -62.47 17.78 0.09
N TRP A 9 -62.58 18.55 -0.99
CA TRP A 9 -61.46 18.86 -1.88
C TRP A 9 -60.43 19.79 -1.22
N TYR A 10 -60.88 20.72 -0.37
CA TYR A 10 -59.96 21.58 0.39
C TYR A 10 -59.25 20.83 1.54
N LEU A 11 -59.83 19.74 2.08
CA LEU A 11 -59.17 18.89 3.06
C LEU A 11 -58.11 17.96 2.45
N ILE A 12 -58.27 17.56 1.17
CA ILE A 12 -57.27 16.75 0.46
C ILE A 12 -56.08 17.60 -0.04
N HIS A 13 -56.27 18.91 -0.24
CA HIS A 13 -55.17 19.82 -0.62
C HIS A 13 -54.36 20.37 0.55
N VAL A 14 -54.79 20.21 1.81
CA VAL A 14 -54.05 20.71 2.99
C VAL A 14 -53.17 19.64 3.65
N THR A 15 -53.25 18.37 3.24
CA THR A 15 -52.37 17.29 3.73
C THR A 15 -51.24 16.89 2.79
N LEU A 16 -50.90 17.75 1.82
CA LEU A 16 -49.62 17.71 1.11
C LEU A 16 -48.69 18.81 1.66
N ALA A 17 -48.63 18.96 2.98
CA ALA A 17 -47.42 19.47 3.60
C ALA A 17 -46.34 18.42 3.34
N GLN A 18 -45.24 18.83 2.71
CA GLN A 18 -44.07 17.98 2.49
C GLN A 18 -43.61 17.44 3.84
N VAL A 19 -44.01 16.21 4.17
CA VAL A 19 -43.26 15.37 5.08
C VAL A 19 -42.01 15.01 4.28
N SER A 20 -40.98 15.83 4.36
CA SER A 20 -39.63 15.31 4.11
C SER A 20 -39.46 14.22 5.15
N ALA A 21 -39.34 12.98 4.71
CA ALA A 21 -39.00 11.88 5.61
C ALA A 21 -37.67 12.24 6.27
N GLN A 22 -37.70 12.59 7.55
CA GLN A 22 -36.50 12.91 8.30
C GLN A 22 -35.76 11.59 8.54
N GLU A 23 -34.76 11.33 7.71
CA GLU A 23 -33.99 10.09 7.76
C GLU A 23 -33.07 10.09 8.99
N SER A 24 -33.07 8.98 9.73
CA SER A 24 -32.29 8.83 10.96
C SER A 24 -30.99 8.10 10.71
N LEU A 25 -29.87 8.74 11.08
CA LEU A 25 -28.53 8.16 10.95
C LEU A 25 -28.23 7.29 12.18
N SER A 26 -27.84 6.03 11.96
CA SER A 26 -27.36 5.12 13.00
C SER A 26 -25.85 5.15 13.13
N LEU A 27 -25.37 4.75 14.31
CA LEU A 27 -23.95 4.57 14.59
C LEU A 27 -23.34 3.49 13.69
N ASN A 28 -22.09 3.69 13.31
CA ASN A 28 -21.25 2.78 12.52
C ASN A 28 -21.89 2.35 11.19
N THR A 29 -22.76 3.19 10.63
CA THR A 29 -23.43 2.96 9.35
C THR A 29 -23.01 4.05 8.38
N LEU A 30 -22.63 3.65 7.17
CA LEU A 30 -22.27 4.56 6.07
C LEU A 30 -23.52 4.86 5.24
N TYR A 31 -23.88 6.12 5.14
CA TYR A 31 -24.97 6.61 4.30
C TYR A 31 -24.41 7.33 3.08
N SER A 32 -24.97 7.06 1.91
CA SER A 32 -24.62 7.72 0.64
C SER A 32 -25.83 8.46 0.10
N PHE A 33 -25.65 9.75 -0.18
CA PHE A 33 -26.70 10.65 -0.64
C PHE A 33 -26.35 11.28 -1.98
N SER A 34 -27.36 11.51 -2.81
CA SER A 34 -27.23 12.25 -4.06
C SER A 34 -28.06 13.52 -4.00
N GLY A 35 -27.42 14.68 -4.24
CA GLY A 35 -28.12 15.97 -4.30
C GLY A 35 -29.28 16.01 -5.29
N ALA A 36 -29.20 15.24 -6.38
CA ALA A 36 -30.27 15.12 -7.37
C ALA A 36 -31.59 14.55 -6.77
N SER A 37 -31.48 13.75 -5.71
CA SER A 37 -32.62 13.12 -5.02
C SER A 37 -33.11 13.90 -3.80
N LEU A 38 -32.39 14.95 -3.40
CA LEU A 38 -32.67 15.73 -2.19
C LEU A 38 -33.28 17.07 -2.58
N SER A 39 -34.33 17.48 -1.86
CA SER A 39 -35.01 18.77 -2.08
C SER A 39 -34.66 19.78 -0.98
N GLY A 40 -34.20 20.97 -1.38
CA GLY A 40 -33.89 22.05 -0.43
C GLY A 40 -32.67 21.75 0.43
N ASP A 41 -32.74 22.09 1.71
CA ASP A 41 -31.71 21.82 2.71
C ASP A 41 -32.11 20.57 3.54
N PRO A 42 -31.66 19.37 3.16
CA PRO A 42 -32.03 18.14 3.85
C PRO A 42 -31.52 18.15 5.29
N THR A 43 -32.33 17.56 6.17
CA THR A 43 -32.04 17.43 7.60
C THR A 43 -32.11 15.96 8.01
N PHE A 44 -31.08 15.49 8.71
CA PHE A 44 -30.94 14.13 9.18
C PHE A 44 -30.90 14.10 10.71
N SER A 45 -31.57 13.14 11.34
CA SER A 45 -31.48 12.97 12.80
C SER A 45 -30.23 12.19 13.20
N LEU A 46 -29.54 12.69 14.23
CA LEU A 46 -28.31 12.12 14.78
C LEU A 46 -28.62 11.33 16.06
N PRO A 47 -27.90 10.22 16.32
CA PRO A 47 -28.13 9.40 17.49
C PRO A 47 -27.68 10.10 18.77
N GLN A 48 -28.24 9.68 19.89
CA GLN A 48 -27.83 10.14 21.21
C GLN A 48 -26.50 9.50 21.61
N ALA A 49 -25.48 10.31 21.93
CA ALA A 49 -24.20 9.83 22.44
C ALA A 49 -23.49 10.89 23.30
N GLN A 50 -22.69 10.43 24.27
CA GLN A 50 -21.83 11.31 25.08
C GLN A 50 -20.68 11.91 24.26
N GLN A 51 -20.20 11.16 23.28
CA GLN A 51 -19.17 11.59 22.34
C GLN A 51 -19.51 11.00 20.96
N LEU A 52 -20.24 11.79 20.17
CA LEU A 52 -20.58 11.50 18.78
C LEU A 52 -19.51 12.09 17.87
N THR A 53 -19.08 11.32 16.88
CA THR A 53 -18.31 11.80 15.74
C THR A 53 -19.21 11.75 14.51
N VAL A 54 -19.43 12.89 13.87
CA VAL A 54 -20.11 12.98 12.57
C VAL A 54 -19.02 13.23 11.53
N SER A 55 -18.93 12.35 10.54
CA SER A 55 -17.94 12.42 9.48
C SER A 55 -18.63 12.51 8.13
N VAL A 56 -18.22 13.48 7.31
CA VAL A 56 -18.81 13.75 5.99
C VAL A 56 -17.74 13.72 4.92
N ALA A 57 -18.07 13.22 3.74
CA ALA A 57 -17.18 13.19 2.58
C ALA A 57 -17.95 13.50 1.30
N ILE A 58 -17.44 14.41 0.47
CA ILE A 58 -18.01 14.73 -0.83
C ILE A 58 -17.53 13.70 -1.85
N CYS A 59 -18.44 13.18 -2.68
CA CYS A 59 -18.18 12.10 -3.62
C CYS A 59 -18.21 12.54 -5.09
N SER A 60 -18.74 13.73 -5.39
CA SER A 60 -18.73 14.30 -6.74
C SER A 60 -18.48 15.80 -6.71
N THR A 61 -17.95 16.34 -7.81
CA THR A 61 -17.78 17.79 -7.98
C THR A 61 -19.09 18.41 -8.44
N GLY A 62 -19.65 19.31 -7.64
CA GLY A 62 -20.75 20.19 -8.02
C GLY A 62 -20.27 21.60 -8.34
N THR A 63 -21.13 22.41 -8.96
CA THR A 63 -20.88 23.86 -9.15
C THR A 63 -20.91 24.64 -7.84
N ILE A 64 -21.50 24.05 -6.79
CA ILE A 64 -21.61 24.61 -5.45
C ILE A 64 -21.16 23.55 -4.45
N SER A 65 -20.31 23.95 -3.51
CA SER A 65 -19.85 23.08 -2.43
C SER A 65 -20.88 23.05 -1.30
N PRO A 66 -21.34 21.86 -0.87
CA PRO A 66 -22.27 21.75 0.25
C PRO A 66 -21.61 22.21 1.56
N ALA A 67 -22.41 22.84 2.42
CA ALA A 67 -22.02 23.17 3.78
C ALA A 67 -22.79 22.27 4.75
N PHE A 68 -22.08 21.74 5.74
CA PHE A 68 -22.61 20.77 6.70
C PHE A 68 -22.65 21.40 8.08
N PHE A 69 -23.81 21.40 8.73
CA PHE A 69 -24.00 21.97 10.06
C PHE A 69 -24.59 20.95 11.03
N VAL A 70 -24.03 20.88 12.23
CA VAL A 70 -24.51 20.04 13.31
C VAL A 70 -25.21 20.91 14.36
N ASN A 71 -26.38 20.46 14.79
CA ASN A 71 -27.07 20.95 15.98
C ASN A 71 -27.06 19.84 17.05
N ASN A 72 -26.69 20.20 18.28
CA ASN A 72 -26.60 19.27 19.40
C ASN A 72 -27.93 19.05 20.14
N ASN A 73 -29.00 19.72 19.69
CA ASN A 73 -30.36 19.61 20.18
C ASN A 73 -31.29 19.08 19.08
N THR A 74 -32.49 18.65 19.47
CA THR A 74 -33.50 18.10 18.55
C THR A 74 -34.41 19.17 17.94
N VAL A 75 -34.23 20.45 18.28
CA VAL A 75 -35.10 21.55 17.86
C VAL A 75 -34.31 22.56 17.02
N PHE A 76 -34.79 22.82 15.80
CA PHE A 76 -34.24 23.83 14.90
C PHE A 76 -34.56 25.24 15.43
N THR A 77 -33.58 25.93 16.01
CA THR A 77 -33.74 27.32 16.47
C THR A 77 -33.23 28.35 15.45
N SER A 78 -32.44 27.94 14.47
CA SER A 78 -31.86 28.80 13.42
C SER A 78 -31.71 28.03 12.11
N THR A 79 -31.84 28.71 10.97
CA THR A 79 -31.65 28.11 9.64
C THR A 79 -30.20 27.71 9.36
N THR A 80 -29.25 28.30 10.07
CA THR A 80 -27.83 27.95 10.12
C THR A 80 -27.57 27.17 11.41
N GLY A 81 -27.13 25.90 11.33
CA GLY A 81 -26.88 25.09 12.52
C GLY A 81 -25.76 25.65 13.42
N ASP A 82 -25.63 25.10 14.63
CA ASP A 82 -24.76 25.69 15.68
C ASP A 82 -23.27 25.48 15.40
N PHE A 83 -22.91 24.37 14.75
CA PHE A 83 -21.52 24.02 14.44
C PHE A 83 -21.35 23.67 12.96
N GLU A 84 -20.48 24.38 12.25
CA GLU A 84 -20.10 24.03 10.88
C GLU A 84 -19.03 22.93 10.90
N ILE A 85 -19.14 21.96 9.99
CA ILE A 85 -18.10 20.96 9.74
C ILE A 85 -17.15 21.51 8.66
N PRO A 86 -15.93 21.94 9.01
CA PRO A 86 -14.99 22.42 8.01
C PRO A 86 -14.54 21.27 7.11
N LEU A 87 -14.54 21.51 5.80
CA LEU A 87 -14.10 20.54 4.82
C LEU A 87 -12.67 20.83 4.38
N HIS A 88 -11.80 19.83 4.50
CA HIS A 88 -10.44 19.85 3.98
C HIS A 88 -10.30 18.74 2.94
N SER A 89 -9.91 19.10 1.72
CA SER A 89 -9.81 18.15 0.60
C SER A 89 -11.08 17.33 0.33
N GLY A 90 -12.25 17.90 0.63
CA GLY A 90 -13.57 17.30 0.36
C GLY A 90 -14.17 16.45 1.49
N PHE A 91 -13.50 16.28 2.63
CA PHE A 91 -14.07 15.62 3.80
C PHE A 91 -13.87 16.43 5.09
N GLY A 92 -14.65 16.13 6.11
CA GLY A 92 -14.58 16.82 7.39
C GLY A 92 -15.21 15.99 8.51
N ASN A 93 -14.99 16.42 9.74
CA ASN A 93 -15.64 15.80 10.90
C ASN A 93 -15.98 16.83 11.97
N TRP A 94 -16.97 16.46 12.78
CA TRP A 94 -17.31 17.15 14.03
C TRP A 94 -17.36 16.12 15.15
N THR A 95 -16.88 16.51 16.33
CA THR A 95 -16.97 15.68 17.54
C THR A 95 -17.61 16.47 18.66
N GLY A 96 -18.58 15.86 19.35
CA GLY A 96 -19.27 16.51 20.46
C GLY A 96 -20.36 15.63 21.07
N ALA A 97 -21.02 16.13 22.11
CA ALA A 97 -22.10 15.41 22.79
C ALA A 97 -23.46 15.73 22.15
N THR A 98 -24.28 14.70 21.96
CA THR A 98 -25.68 14.80 21.52
C THR A 98 -26.57 14.17 22.60
N GLN A 99 -26.66 14.81 23.76
CA GLN A 99 -27.30 14.20 24.95
C GLN A 99 -28.78 13.88 24.77
N GLN A 100 -29.48 14.55 23.85
CA GLN A 100 -30.89 14.31 23.53
C GLN A 100 -31.08 13.85 22.07
N GLY A 101 -29.99 13.47 21.39
CA GLY A 101 -29.93 13.41 19.92
C GLY A 101 -29.54 14.76 19.33
N GLY A 102 -29.36 14.81 18.01
CA GLY A 102 -28.97 16.03 17.30
C GLY A 102 -29.49 16.04 15.88
N LEU A 103 -29.15 17.07 15.11
CA LEU A 103 -29.52 17.21 13.71
C LEU A 103 -28.29 17.52 12.85
N LEU A 104 -28.19 16.90 11.68
CA LEU A 104 -27.27 17.27 10.63
C LEU A 104 -28.05 17.96 9.52
N VAL A 105 -27.69 19.19 9.22
CA VAL A 105 -28.26 20.02 8.17
C VAL A 105 -27.26 20.14 7.05
N VAL A 106 -27.69 19.88 5.82
CA VAL A 106 -26.84 20.09 4.66
C VAL A 106 -27.43 21.19 3.81
N GLN A 107 -26.67 22.26 3.64
CA GLN A 107 -27.05 23.40 2.82
C GLN A 107 -26.32 23.37 1.49
N ASN A 108 -26.91 24.00 0.47
CA ASN A 108 -26.28 24.18 -0.84
C ASN A 108 -25.84 22.86 -1.50
N VAL A 109 -26.59 21.77 -1.27
CA VAL A 109 -26.27 20.43 -1.80
C VAL A 109 -26.20 20.42 -3.33
N GLY A 110 -27.10 21.15 -4.00
CA GLY A 110 -27.15 21.19 -5.46
C GLY A 110 -27.25 19.78 -6.05
N GLN A 111 -26.33 19.43 -6.95
CA GLN A 111 -26.23 18.09 -7.55
C GLN A 111 -25.10 17.25 -6.93
N THR A 112 -24.49 17.73 -5.84
CA THR A 112 -23.35 17.09 -5.22
C THR A 112 -23.78 15.83 -4.48
N SER A 113 -23.07 14.73 -4.71
CA SER A 113 -23.20 13.50 -3.93
C SER A 113 -22.22 13.51 -2.76
N PHE A 114 -22.64 12.96 -1.63
CA PHE A 114 -21.84 12.94 -0.40
C PHE A 114 -22.17 11.72 0.45
N GLN A 115 -21.25 11.37 1.33
CA GLN A 115 -21.39 10.33 2.32
C GLN A 115 -21.39 10.92 3.73
N VAL A 116 -22.15 10.28 4.61
CA VAL A 116 -22.20 10.62 6.03
C VAL A 116 -22.07 9.34 6.83
N ALA A 117 -21.25 9.38 7.88
CA ALA A 117 -21.16 8.33 8.87
C ALA A 117 -21.12 8.92 10.27
N THR A 118 -21.67 8.17 11.23
CA THR A 118 -21.61 8.54 12.64
C THR A 118 -20.94 7.44 13.46
N SER A 119 -20.13 7.79 14.45
CA SER A 119 -19.43 6.83 15.31
C SER A 119 -19.25 7.38 16.73
N THR A 120 -18.80 6.54 17.66
CA THR A 120 -18.44 6.96 19.02
C THR A 120 -16.93 7.16 19.16
N GLY A 121 -16.41 8.27 18.60
CA GLY A 121 -15.03 8.73 18.80
C GLY A 121 -14.01 8.34 17.72
N ALA A 122 -14.33 7.40 16.82
CA ALA A 122 -13.43 7.01 15.74
C ALA A 122 -13.69 7.83 14.47
N LEU A 123 -12.64 8.35 13.83
CA LEU A 123 -12.78 8.97 12.51
C LEU A 123 -13.15 7.91 11.47
N VAL A 124 -14.24 8.16 10.73
CA VAL A 124 -14.72 7.23 9.69
C VAL A 124 -14.09 7.57 8.35
N HIS A 125 -14.32 8.78 7.82
CA HIS A 125 -13.60 9.26 6.64
C HIS A 125 -12.28 9.89 7.09
N GLU A 126 -11.17 9.30 6.66
CA GLU A 126 -9.83 9.76 7.00
C GLU A 126 -8.82 9.47 5.88
N LEU A 127 -7.75 10.27 5.87
CA LEU A 127 -6.56 9.96 5.09
C LEU A 127 -5.63 9.10 5.95
N ILE A 128 -5.32 7.89 5.47
CA ILE A 128 -4.36 7.00 6.12
C ILE A 128 -2.95 7.56 5.85
N PRO A 129 -2.16 7.89 6.88
CA PRO A 129 -0.82 8.45 6.69
C PRO A 129 0.15 7.47 6.03
N ALA A 130 -0.04 6.17 6.28
CA ALA A 130 0.74 5.12 5.63
C ALA A 130 0.33 5.02 4.17
N LEU A 131 1.32 5.15 3.28
CA LEU A 131 1.12 5.07 1.83
C LEU A 131 1.05 3.61 1.36
N PRO A 132 0.41 3.36 0.19
CA PRO A 132 0.60 2.12 -0.53
C PRO A 132 2.08 1.93 -0.89
N PHE A 133 2.48 0.70 -1.15
CA PHE A 133 3.86 0.40 -1.55
C PHE A 133 3.90 -0.15 -2.97
N LEU A 134 4.75 0.41 -3.82
CA LEU A 134 5.01 -0.13 -5.15
C LEU A 134 6.14 -1.17 -5.05
N GLY A 135 5.85 -2.40 -5.46
CA GLY A 135 6.88 -3.43 -5.63
C GLY A 135 7.76 -3.12 -6.84
N ASP A 136 7.18 -3.26 -8.04
CA ASP A 136 7.82 -2.90 -9.31
C ASP A 136 6.78 -2.87 -10.44
N THR A 137 7.24 -2.46 -11.63
CA THR A 137 6.44 -2.44 -12.86
C THR A 137 7.09 -3.27 -13.97
N THR A 138 6.31 -3.67 -14.98
CA THR A 138 6.82 -4.06 -16.31
C THR A 138 6.37 -3.02 -17.33
N ASN A 139 6.37 -3.37 -18.60
CA ASN A 139 5.74 -2.55 -19.64
C ASN A 139 4.21 -2.48 -19.50
N THR A 140 3.55 -3.55 -19.05
CA THR A 140 2.08 -3.60 -18.96
C THR A 140 1.55 -3.99 -17.58
N GLN A 141 2.42 -4.30 -16.62
CA GLN A 141 2.03 -4.76 -15.30
C GLN A 141 2.58 -3.88 -14.17
N ALA A 142 1.91 -3.92 -13.02
CA ALA A 142 2.39 -3.34 -11.78
C ALA A 142 2.09 -4.28 -10.61
N LEU A 143 3.02 -4.35 -9.66
CA LEU A 143 2.82 -5.01 -8.37
C LEU A 143 2.69 -3.95 -7.29
N ILE A 144 1.51 -3.85 -6.68
CA ILE A 144 1.18 -2.79 -5.70
C ILE A 144 0.70 -3.45 -4.41
N PHE A 145 1.02 -2.83 -3.29
CA PHE A 145 0.67 -3.31 -1.96
C PHE A 145 -0.10 -2.27 -1.17
N SER A 146 -1.03 -2.72 -0.33
CA SER A 146 -1.72 -1.86 0.63
C SER A 146 -0.74 -1.31 1.68
N PRO A 147 -1.14 -0.29 2.45
CA PRO A 147 -0.53 -0.03 3.75
C PRO A 147 -0.49 -1.30 4.62
N PRO A 148 0.46 -1.41 5.56
CA PRO A 148 0.55 -2.56 6.46
C PRO A 148 -0.65 -2.58 7.41
N ILE A 149 -1.23 -3.76 7.60
CA ILE A 149 -2.48 -3.99 8.36
C ILE A 149 -2.18 -4.34 9.81
N SER A 150 -1.16 -5.16 10.04
CA SER A 150 -0.84 -5.68 11.37
C SER A 150 0.62 -6.10 11.38
N PRO A 151 1.47 -5.51 12.26
CA PRO A 151 2.81 -6.02 12.49
C PRO A 151 2.69 -7.42 13.11
N ILE A 152 3.56 -8.32 12.71
CA ILE A 152 3.59 -9.66 13.31
C ILE A 152 4.18 -9.54 14.71
N GLU A 153 3.46 -10.04 15.71
CA GLU A 153 4.04 -10.34 17.01
C GLU A 153 4.96 -11.56 16.84
N SER A 154 6.23 -11.34 16.52
CA SER A 154 7.23 -12.39 16.66
C SER A 154 7.50 -12.56 18.15
N SER A 155 7.06 -13.68 18.73
CA SER A 155 7.60 -14.10 20.02
C SER A 155 8.98 -14.70 19.75
N PRO A 156 10.09 -14.02 20.12
CA PRO A 156 11.41 -14.57 19.88
C PRO A 156 11.51 -15.94 20.55
N SER A 157 12.05 -16.92 19.82
CA SER A 157 12.28 -18.25 20.39
C SER A 157 13.19 -18.13 21.64
N ALA A 158 12.74 -18.70 22.76
CA ALA A 158 13.44 -18.61 24.04
C ALA A 158 14.13 -19.92 24.40
N TYR A 159 15.30 -19.83 25.03
CA TYR A 159 16.00 -20.98 25.58
C TYR A 159 15.11 -21.83 26.49
N PRO A 160 15.19 -23.17 26.41
CA PRO A 160 16.07 -24.00 25.58
C PRO A 160 15.54 -24.39 24.20
N ASN A 161 14.33 -24.00 23.84
CA ASN A 161 13.67 -24.45 22.60
C ASN A 161 13.81 -23.42 21.48
N TYR A 162 14.95 -23.46 20.78
CA TYR A 162 15.18 -22.63 19.59
C TYR A 162 14.76 -23.39 18.34
N THR A 163 13.60 -23.05 17.80
CA THR A 163 13.16 -23.51 16.48
C THR A 163 13.27 -22.37 15.51
N LEU A 164 14.32 -22.39 14.68
CA LEU A 164 14.45 -21.42 13.59
C LEU A 164 13.49 -21.77 12.45
N PRO A 165 12.95 -20.76 11.74
CA PRO A 165 12.15 -20.99 10.55
C PRO A 165 12.86 -21.89 9.51
N PRO A 166 12.16 -22.84 8.87
CA PRO A 166 12.77 -23.71 7.87
C PRO A 166 13.25 -22.92 6.64
N ALA A 167 14.10 -23.55 5.83
CA ALA A 167 14.54 -22.96 4.55
C ALA A 167 13.37 -22.74 3.59
N ASN A 168 12.55 -23.78 3.42
CA ASN A 168 11.29 -23.70 2.70
C ASN A 168 10.21 -23.18 3.65
N LEU A 169 10.15 -21.86 3.78
CA LEU A 169 9.12 -21.21 4.58
C LEU A 169 7.75 -21.47 3.97
N SER A 170 6.76 -21.79 4.79
CA SER A 170 5.36 -21.56 4.44
C SER A 170 5.00 -20.12 4.80
N ALA A 171 4.09 -19.51 4.04
CA ALA A 171 3.50 -18.24 4.46
C ALA A 171 2.89 -18.42 5.87
N PRO A 172 3.14 -17.50 6.83
CA PRO A 172 2.53 -17.58 8.15
C PRO A 172 1.01 -17.57 8.07
N ALA A 173 0.33 -17.94 9.16
CA ALA A 173 -1.12 -17.87 9.23
C ALA A 173 -1.62 -16.45 8.95
N GLN A 174 -2.50 -16.30 7.97
CA GLN A 174 -3.11 -15.02 7.63
C GLN A 174 -3.94 -14.49 8.81
N PRO A 175 -4.08 -13.17 8.96
CA PRO A 175 -4.99 -12.57 9.93
C PRO A 175 -6.42 -13.10 9.74
N SER A 176 -7.14 -13.34 10.83
CA SER A 176 -8.49 -13.94 10.78
C SER A 176 -9.56 -13.01 10.20
N SER A 177 -9.34 -11.69 10.23
CA SER A 177 -10.25 -10.68 9.71
C SER A 177 -9.48 -9.44 9.24
N PRO A 178 -8.75 -9.52 8.12
CA PRO A 178 -8.08 -8.36 7.54
C PRO A 178 -9.12 -7.31 7.10
N PRO A 179 -8.84 -6.01 7.24
CA PRO A 179 -9.71 -4.97 6.72
C PRO A 179 -9.75 -5.05 5.18
N PRO A 180 -10.92 -4.90 4.54
CA PRO A 180 -11.03 -4.89 3.10
C PRO A 180 -10.33 -3.69 2.48
N PHE A 181 -9.51 -3.95 1.46
CA PHE A 181 -8.90 -2.92 0.62
C PHE A 181 -9.37 -3.03 -0.84
N SER A 182 -9.53 -1.87 -1.48
CA SER A 182 -9.62 -1.75 -2.93
C SER A 182 -8.52 -0.86 -3.48
N LEU A 183 -8.11 -1.12 -4.72
CA LEU A 183 -7.06 -0.39 -5.43
C LEU A 183 -7.70 0.40 -6.57
N VAL A 184 -7.35 1.68 -6.70
CA VAL A 184 -7.74 2.54 -7.81
C VAL A 184 -6.49 3.08 -8.46
N ILE A 185 -6.34 2.85 -9.77
CA ILE A 185 -5.22 3.35 -10.58
C ILE A 185 -5.80 4.22 -11.68
N ALA A 186 -5.21 5.39 -11.92
CA ALA A 186 -5.57 6.21 -13.08
C ALA A 186 -4.31 6.80 -13.72
N PRO A 187 -4.28 7.04 -15.04
CA PRO A 187 -3.19 7.79 -15.66
C PRO A 187 -3.03 9.13 -14.94
N THR A 188 -1.81 9.55 -14.62
CA THR A 188 -1.56 10.79 -13.85
C THR A 188 -2.12 12.02 -14.56
N SER A 189 -2.26 11.98 -15.89
CA SER A 189 -2.92 13.01 -16.71
C SER A 189 -4.39 13.25 -16.35
N SER A 190 -5.06 12.28 -15.70
CA SER A 190 -6.42 12.43 -15.17
C SER A 190 -6.51 13.44 -14.02
N SER A 191 -5.37 13.89 -13.47
CA SER A 191 -5.29 14.89 -12.39
C SER A 191 -6.04 14.51 -11.10
N LEU A 192 -6.21 13.20 -10.84
CA LEU A 192 -6.90 12.65 -9.67
C LEU A 192 -6.31 13.14 -8.32
N ALA A 193 -5.02 13.44 -8.27
CA ALA A 193 -4.36 13.98 -7.08
C ALA A 193 -4.66 15.47 -6.81
N SER A 194 -5.16 16.20 -7.81
CA SER A 194 -5.58 17.60 -7.66
C SER A 194 -7.06 17.72 -7.31
N ASP A 195 -7.82 16.61 -7.37
CA ASP A 195 -9.24 16.54 -7.02
C ASP A 195 -9.44 16.32 -5.51
N MET A 196 -10.69 16.24 -5.07
CA MET A 196 -11.06 15.88 -3.70
C MET A 196 -10.49 14.52 -3.30
N GLN A 197 -9.84 14.49 -2.14
CA GLN A 197 -9.14 13.33 -1.60
C GLN A 197 -10.06 12.53 -0.67
N THR A 198 -11.23 12.13 -1.19
CA THR A 198 -12.20 11.31 -0.47
C THR A 198 -12.29 9.92 -1.09
N ALA A 199 -12.45 8.88 -0.26
CA ALA A 199 -12.54 7.51 -0.74
C ALA A 199 -13.66 7.32 -1.77
N CYS A 200 -14.85 7.87 -1.53
CA CYS A 200 -15.97 7.75 -2.47
C CYS A 200 -15.75 8.47 -3.80
N ARG A 201 -15.07 9.64 -3.81
CA ARG A 201 -14.72 10.31 -5.06
C ARG A 201 -13.73 9.48 -5.86
N ILE A 202 -12.69 9.00 -5.22
CA ILE A 202 -11.66 8.17 -5.87
C ILE A 202 -12.27 6.86 -6.37
N ASN A 203 -13.13 6.20 -5.59
CA ASN A 203 -13.80 4.95 -5.97
C ASN A 203 -14.75 5.11 -7.17
N SER A 204 -15.29 6.32 -7.38
CA SER A 204 -16.13 6.61 -8.56
C SER A 204 -15.33 6.72 -9.87
N THR A 205 -14.00 6.75 -9.79
CA THR A 205 -13.11 6.86 -10.96
C THR A 205 -12.90 5.49 -11.58
N SER A 206 -12.97 5.41 -12.91
CA SER A 206 -12.61 4.19 -13.64
C SER A 206 -11.14 3.85 -13.40
N SER A 207 -10.87 2.72 -12.75
CA SER A 207 -9.51 2.23 -12.59
C SER A 207 -8.94 1.76 -13.92
N ALA A 208 -7.66 2.03 -14.16
CA ALA A 208 -6.88 1.52 -15.28
C ALA A 208 -6.28 0.15 -14.95
N GLY A 209 -6.07 -0.65 -15.99
CA GLY A 209 -5.56 -2.01 -15.87
C GLY A 209 -6.59 -3.00 -15.32
N LEU A 210 -6.19 -4.26 -15.27
CA LEU A 210 -6.96 -5.39 -14.75
C LEU A 210 -6.25 -5.96 -13.53
N VAL A 211 -6.94 -6.07 -12.39
CA VAL A 211 -6.41 -6.78 -11.21
C VAL A 211 -6.51 -8.29 -11.48
N VAL A 212 -5.37 -8.94 -11.73
CA VAL A 212 -5.27 -10.37 -12.04
C VAL A 212 -5.22 -11.21 -10.76
N SER A 213 -4.57 -10.70 -9.71
CA SER A 213 -4.57 -11.34 -8.38
C SER A 213 -4.64 -10.31 -7.26
N ASN A 214 -5.22 -10.73 -6.13
CA ASN A 214 -5.33 -9.95 -4.90
C ASN A 214 -5.24 -10.90 -3.70
N ASP A 215 -4.04 -11.03 -3.13
CA ASP A 215 -3.76 -11.95 -2.03
C ASP A 215 -3.17 -11.21 -0.83
N LEU A 216 -3.37 -11.74 0.37
CA LEU A 216 -2.63 -11.26 1.53
C LEU A 216 -1.20 -11.78 1.47
N TRP A 217 -0.25 -10.86 1.53
CA TRP A 217 1.17 -11.16 1.49
C TRP A 217 1.90 -10.53 2.67
N LEU A 218 2.75 -11.33 3.29
CA LEU A 218 3.71 -10.88 4.29
C LEU A 218 5.07 -10.76 3.61
N ARG A 219 5.34 -9.55 3.11
CA ARG A 219 6.60 -9.25 2.42
C ARG A 219 7.79 -9.13 3.38
N ASP A 220 7.55 -8.48 4.51
CA ASP A 220 8.56 -8.07 5.47
C ASP A 220 7.94 -7.92 6.88
N ASN A 221 8.78 -7.59 7.85
CA ASN A 221 8.39 -7.43 9.25
C ASN A 221 7.46 -6.24 9.53
N ARG A 222 7.16 -5.38 8.53
CA ARG A 222 6.21 -4.26 8.72
C ARG A 222 4.77 -4.72 8.80
N GLY A 223 4.50 -5.97 8.42
CA GLY A 223 3.20 -6.59 8.60
C GLY A 223 2.52 -7.01 7.31
N TRP A 224 1.35 -7.64 7.46
CA TRP A 224 0.53 -8.12 6.36
C TRP A 224 0.03 -6.98 5.47
N ARG A 225 -0.01 -7.22 4.16
CA ARG A 225 -0.53 -6.30 3.15
C ARG A 225 -1.39 -7.05 2.15
N SER A 226 -2.37 -6.39 1.54
CA SER A 226 -2.93 -6.86 0.27
C SER A 226 -1.91 -6.63 -0.83
N GLN A 227 -1.64 -7.63 -1.66
CA GLN A 227 -0.78 -7.58 -2.84
C GLN A 227 -1.64 -7.72 -4.09
N TRP A 228 -1.59 -6.71 -4.95
CA TRP A 228 -2.26 -6.69 -6.24
C TRP A 228 -1.25 -6.87 -7.37
N LEU A 229 -1.47 -7.88 -8.21
CA LEU A 229 -0.89 -7.95 -9.55
C LEU A 229 -1.88 -7.31 -10.52
N VAL A 230 -1.48 -6.19 -11.11
CA VAL A 230 -2.26 -5.46 -12.11
C VAL A 230 -1.63 -5.67 -13.48
N ASP A 231 -2.44 -6.01 -14.47
CA ASP A 231 -2.06 -6.16 -15.89
C ASP A 231 -2.83 -5.16 -16.76
N ASP A 232 -2.67 -5.23 -18.08
CA ASP A 232 -3.34 -4.35 -19.07
C ASP A 232 -3.08 -2.85 -18.85
N LEU A 233 -1.93 -2.49 -18.29
CA LEU A 233 -1.45 -1.11 -18.26
C LEU A 233 -0.76 -0.74 -19.57
N THR A 234 -0.76 0.55 -19.89
CA THR A 234 -0.10 1.07 -21.10
C THR A 234 1.39 1.27 -20.82
N PRO A 235 2.30 0.84 -21.70
CA PRO A 235 3.74 1.10 -21.56
C PRO A 235 4.11 2.58 -21.51
N SER A 236 5.25 2.90 -20.89
CA SER A 236 5.78 4.26 -20.77
C SER A 236 4.77 5.29 -20.25
N THR A 237 3.88 4.90 -19.35
CA THR A 237 2.77 5.74 -18.88
C THR A 237 2.89 5.99 -17.38
N ASN A 238 2.70 7.26 -16.99
CA ASN A 238 2.66 7.68 -15.60
C ASN A 238 1.27 7.43 -15.02
N TYR A 239 1.23 6.75 -13.88
CA TYR A 239 0.02 6.40 -13.15
C TYR A 239 0.05 6.95 -11.73
N THR A 240 -1.14 7.22 -11.22
CA THR A 240 -1.41 7.56 -9.82
C THR A 240 -2.26 6.44 -9.23
N ALA A 241 -1.85 5.92 -8.08
CA ALA A 241 -2.56 4.86 -7.37
C ALA A 241 -3.03 5.32 -5.98
N TYR A 242 -4.21 4.87 -5.61
CA TYR A 242 -4.79 4.99 -4.28
C TYR A 242 -5.24 3.64 -3.78
N VAL A 243 -5.17 3.45 -2.48
CA VAL A 243 -5.75 2.30 -1.79
C VAL A 243 -6.85 2.80 -0.87
N ILE A 244 -8.04 2.22 -0.97
CA ILE A 244 -9.17 2.54 -0.13
C ILE A 244 -9.35 1.42 0.88
N GLN A 245 -9.41 1.75 2.17
CA GLN A 245 -9.70 0.81 3.24
C GLN A 245 -11.15 1.02 3.72
N ASP A 246 -11.88 -0.07 3.94
CA ASP A 246 -13.23 -0.06 4.51
C ASP A 246 -14.22 0.83 3.73
N GLN A 247 -13.97 1.06 2.42
CA GLN A 247 -14.71 1.96 1.52
C GLN A 247 -14.66 3.47 1.86
N VAL A 248 -14.12 3.86 3.02
CA VAL A 248 -14.22 5.23 3.56
C VAL A 248 -12.87 5.89 3.83
N LYS A 249 -11.81 5.11 4.07
CA LYS A 249 -10.48 5.61 4.37
C LYS A 249 -9.61 5.57 3.12
N LEU A 250 -8.84 6.61 2.87
CA LEU A 250 -8.06 6.74 1.64
C LEU A 250 -6.57 6.80 1.97
N SER A 251 -5.77 6.00 1.27
CA SER A 251 -4.31 5.96 1.34
C SER A 251 -3.72 6.29 -0.03
N GLY A 252 -2.73 7.17 -0.07
CA GLY A 252 -2.12 7.67 -1.30
C GLY A 252 -2.21 9.20 -1.44
N PRO A 253 -1.90 9.75 -2.62
CA PRO A 253 -1.47 9.05 -3.82
C PRO A 253 -0.06 8.47 -3.71
N ILE A 254 0.17 7.35 -4.39
CA ILE A 254 1.51 7.00 -4.90
C ILE A 254 1.55 7.19 -6.41
N TYR A 255 2.74 7.41 -6.93
CA TYR A 255 2.99 7.63 -8.35
C TYR A 255 3.94 6.55 -8.85
N PHE A 256 3.69 6.04 -10.05
CA PHE A 256 4.55 5.04 -10.68
C PHE A 256 4.51 5.14 -12.19
N THR A 257 5.51 4.57 -12.85
CA THR A 257 5.61 4.56 -14.31
C THR A 257 5.78 3.13 -14.80
N THR A 258 5.00 2.74 -15.81
CA THR A 258 5.25 1.50 -16.55
C THR A 258 6.50 1.66 -17.41
N LYS A 259 7.27 0.59 -17.53
CA LYS A 259 8.54 0.57 -18.27
C LYS A 259 8.29 0.67 -19.78
N SER A 260 9.38 0.81 -20.54
CA SER A 260 9.32 0.92 -21.99
C SER A 260 8.62 -0.29 -22.61
N LEU A 261 7.99 -0.12 -23.77
CA LEU A 261 7.32 -1.21 -24.49
C LEU A 261 8.21 -2.46 -24.66
N THR A 262 9.53 -2.25 -24.78
CA THR A 262 10.53 -3.29 -25.01
C THR A 262 11.08 -3.92 -23.72
N PHE A 263 10.59 -3.52 -22.55
CA PHE A 263 11.08 -4.08 -21.28
C PHE A 263 10.83 -5.60 -21.20
N PRO A 264 11.87 -6.43 -21.01
CA PRO A 264 11.75 -7.87 -21.25
C PRO A 264 11.57 -8.73 -19.99
N CYS A 265 11.67 -8.18 -18.79
CA CYS A 265 11.69 -8.98 -17.56
C CYS A 265 10.28 -9.14 -16.95
N PRO A 266 9.84 -10.37 -16.64
CA PRO A 266 8.58 -10.61 -15.94
C PRO A 266 8.70 -10.30 -14.44
N LEU A 267 7.56 -10.06 -13.78
CA LEU A 267 7.47 -9.91 -12.32
C LEU A 267 7.65 -11.27 -11.63
N VAL A 268 8.38 -11.25 -10.52
CA VAL A 268 8.48 -12.36 -9.57
C VAL A 268 7.95 -11.87 -8.22
N HIS A 269 7.00 -12.60 -7.65
CA HIS A 269 6.35 -12.25 -6.39
C HIS A 269 5.88 -13.50 -5.63
N SER A 270 5.28 -13.32 -4.45
CA SER A 270 4.66 -14.41 -3.69
C SER A 270 5.56 -15.63 -3.50
N LEU A 271 6.85 -15.40 -3.16
CA LEU A 271 7.83 -16.45 -2.85
C LEU A 271 7.99 -16.60 -1.33
N PRO A 272 7.40 -17.60 -0.67
CA PRO A 272 7.45 -17.70 0.80
C PRO A 272 8.88 -17.80 1.36
N PHE A 273 9.77 -18.48 0.63
CA PHE A 273 11.19 -18.62 1.00
C PHE A 273 12.03 -17.35 0.76
N CYS A 274 11.53 -16.42 -0.05
CA CYS A 274 12.15 -15.13 -0.37
C CYS A 274 11.08 -14.02 -0.39
N PRO A 275 10.48 -13.69 0.76
CA PRO A 275 9.22 -12.95 0.82
C PRO A 275 9.30 -11.51 0.31
N SER A 276 10.50 -10.93 0.30
CA SER A 276 10.74 -9.57 -0.15
C SER A 276 10.96 -9.40 -1.65
N ILE A 277 11.05 -10.51 -2.38
CA ILE A 277 11.13 -10.52 -3.84
C ILE A 277 9.74 -10.20 -4.38
N SER A 278 9.61 -9.01 -4.94
CA SER A 278 8.36 -8.43 -5.40
C SER A 278 8.62 -7.47 -6.55
N TYR A 279 9.42 -7.92 -7.53
CA TYR A 279 9.97 -7.08 -8.59
C TYR A 279 10.32 -7.86 -9.87
N ALA A 280 10.69 -7.15 -10.94
CA ALA A 280 11.03 -7.78 -12.21
C ALA A 280 12.41 -8.46 -12.15
N VAL A 281 12.54 -9.68 -12.66
CA VAL A 281 13.78 -10.50 -12.61
C VAL A 281 14.13 -10.97 -14.03
N PRO A 282 15.43 -11.12 -14.40
CA PRO A 282 15.82 -11.52 -15.75
C PRO A 282 15.58 -13.02 -15.99
N LEU A 283 14.30 -13.37 -16.12
CA LEU A 283 13.81 -14.69 -16.49
C LEU A 283 13.15 -14.61 -17.87
N PRO A 284 13.15 -15.69 -18.65
CA PRO A 284 12.21 -15.84 -19.76
C PRO A 284 10.78 -15.61 -19.27
N PHE A 285 9.88 -15.12 -20.12
CA PHE A 285 8.47 -15.00 -19.72
C PHE A 285 7.89 -16.38 -19.35
N PRO A 286 7.03 -16.45 -18.32
CA PRO A 286 6.37 -17.68 -17.93
C PRO A 286 5.49 -18.22 -19.08
N GLN A 287 5.23 -19.52 -19.04
CA GLN A 287 4.35 -20.14 -20.02
C GLN A 287 2.89 -19.70 -19.79
N SER A 288 2.20 -19.38 -20.87
CA SER A 288 0.76 -19.10 -20.85
C SER A 288 0.00 -20.25 -20.16
N PRO A 289 -0.98 -19.95 -19.28
CA PRO A 289 -1.62 -18.65 -19.07
C PRO A 289 -0.97 -17.75 -18.00
N ALA A 290 0.14 -18.16 -17.37
CA ALA A 290 0.78 -17.35 -16.35
C ALA A 290 1.41 -16.09 -16.97
N SER A 291 1.21 -14.95 -16.31
CA SER A 291 1.75 -13.65 -16.73
C SER A 291 2.86 -13.13 -15.79
N SER A 292 3.11 -13.83 -14.68
CA SER A 292 4.18 -13.57 -13.70
C SER A 292 4.68 -14.89 -13.10
N TYR A 293 5.79 -14.82 -12.35
CA TYR A 293 6.29 -15.94 -11.56
C TYR A 293 5.90 -15.81 -10.09
N ASP A 294 5.45 -16.92 -9.52
CA ASP A 294 5.21 -17.11 -8.10
C ASP A 294 5.76 -18.45 -7.61
N SER A 295 5.50 -18.80 -6.35
CA SER A 295 5.96 -20.06 -5.77
C SER A 295 5.41 -21.33 -6.43
N SER A 296 4.34 -21.22 -7.23
CA SER A 296 3.73 -22.36 -7.92
C SER A 296 4.38 -22.69 -9.27
N ASN A 297 4.99 -21.70 -9.93
CA ASN A 297 5.50 -21.84 -11.29
C ASN A 297 6.98 -21.45 -11.47
N LEU A 298 7.66 -20.97 -10.41
CA LEU A 298 9.09 -20.70 -10.44
C LEU A 298 9.88 -22.01 -10.64
N PRO A 299 10.83 -22.07 -11.60
CA PRO A 299 11.62 -23.27 -11.83
C PRO A 299 12.39 -23.76 -10.60
N GLN A 300 12.31 -25.07 -10.33
CA GLN A 300 13.04 -25.71 -9.23
C GLN A 300 14.56 -25.55 -9.33
N SER A 301 15.11 -25.45 -10.55
CA SER A 301 16.52 -25.17 -10.77
C SER A 301 16.98 -23.83 -10.16
N ILE A 302 16.05 -22.91 -9.89
CA ILE A 302 16.31 -21.62 -9.24
C ILE A 302 16.04 -21.71 -7.74
N SER A 303 14.94 -22.33 -7.31
CA SER A 303 14.56 -22.39 -5.89
C SER A 303 15.38 -23.41 -5.10
N ASP A 304 15.65 -24.62 -5.63
CA ASP A 304 16.33 -25.70 -4.90
C ASP A 304 17.72 -25.28 -4.36
N PRO A 305 18.59 -24.62 -5.13
CA PRO A 305 19.88 -24.17 -4.62
C PRO A 305 19.75 -23.17 -3.47
N LEU A 306 18.77 -22.27 -3.52
CA LEU A 306 18.52 -21.28 -2.47
C LEU A 306 18.05 -21.96 -1.18
N LEU A 307 17.12 -22.90 -1.31
CA LEU A 307 16.65 -23.71 -0.19
C LEU A 307 17.78 -24.54 0.42
N GLN A 308 18.67 -25.09 -0.40
CA GLN A 308 19.85 -25.82 0.06
C GLN A 308 20.83 -24.92 0.81
N TYR A 309 21.16 -23.74 0.28
CA TYR A 309 22.04 -22.79 0.98
C TYR A 309 21.44 -22.34 2.31
N MET A 310 20.15 -22.04 2.32
CA MET A 310 19.44 -21.65 3.55
C MET A 310 19.42 -22.78 4.59
N THR A 311 19.25 -24.04 4.15
CA THR A 311 19.27 -25.23 5.02
C THR A 311 20.66 -25.43 5.63
N ASN A 312 21.72 -25.38 4.80
CA ASN A 312 23.10 -25.55 5.24
C ASN A 312 23.52 -24.43 6.21
N PHE A 313 23.14 -23.19 5.90
CA PHE A 313 23.37 -22.04 6.77
C PHE A 313 22.67 -22.22 8.12
N THR A 314 21.40 -22.59 8.12
CA THR A 314 20.63 -22.82 9.35
C THR A 314 21.23 -23.94 10.20
N THR A 315 21.70 -25.01 9.56
CA THR A 315 22.40 -26.12 10.23
C THR A 315 23.70 -25.65 10.88
N MET A 316 24.51 -24.86 10.18
CA MET A 316 25.74 -24.27 10.74
C MET A 316 25.44 -23.32 11.90
N LEU A 317 24.43 -22.46 11.76
CA LEU A 317 24.03 -21.51 12.79
C LEU A 317 23.61 -22.22 14.09
N LEU A 318 22.86 -23.32 13.97
CA LEU A 318 22.39 -24.14 15.10
C LEU A 318 23.48 -25.05 15.72
N THR A 319 24.65 -25.19 15.09
CA THR A 319 25.75 -26.02 15.62
C THR A 319 26.37 -25.40 16.89
N PHE A 320 26.32 -24.08 17.04
CA PHE A 320 26.73 -23.38 18.26
C PHE A 320 25.50 -22.94 19.05
N ALA A 321 25.66 -22.69 20.36
CA ALA A 321 24.54 -22.40 21.24
C ALA A 321 23.86 -21.05 20.90
N CYS A 322 22.92 -21.07 19.96
CA CYS A 322 21.79 -20.13 19.86
C CYS A 322 21.03 -20.03 21.20
N GLY A 323 21.21 -21.06 22.03
CA GLY A 323 20.73 -21.23 23.39
C GLY A 323 20.75 -20.01 24.34
N ARG A 324 21.66 -19.07 24.18
CA ARG A 324 21.85 -17.99 25.18
C ARG A 324 22.21 -16.66 24.54
N ASP A 325 22.06 -16.54 23.21
CA ASP A 325 22.56 -15.41 22.40
C ASP A 325 24.01 -15.02 22.79
N LEU A 326 24.87 -16.02 23.01
CA LEU A 326 26.21 -15.83 23.58
C LEU A 326 27.13 -14.97 22.70
N TYR A 327 26.82 -14.84 21.42
CA TYR A 327 27.63 -14.07 20.48
C TYR A 327 27.26 -12.58 20.45
N SER A 328 26.05 -12.20 20.91
CA SER A 328 25.59 -10.82 20.86
C SER A 328 24.47 -10.54 21.87
N PRO A 329 24.54 -9.44 22.64
CA PRO A 329 23.44 -9.00 23.49
C PRO A 329 22.29 -8.31 22.72
N LEU A 330 22.46 -8.05 21.41
CA LEU A 330 21.52 -7.29 20.59
C LEU A 330 20.94 -8.08 19.41
N GLN A 331 21.51 -9.23 19.10
CA GLN A 331 21.15 -10.02 17.92
C GLN A 331 20.87 -11.45 18.35
N THR A 332 19.83 -12.03 17.75
CA THR A 332 19.44 -13.42 17.99
C THR A 332 19.76 -14.27 16.77
N CYS A 333 19.84 -15.59 16.95
CA CYS A 333 19.95 -16.50 15.81
C CYS A 333 18.79 -16.34 14.80
N GLU A 334 17.59 -15.99 15.26
CA GLU A 334 16.46 -15.69 14.38
C GLU A 334 16.74 -14.46 13.50
N SER A 335 17.23 -13.37 14.11
CA SER A 335 17.63 -12.15 13.39
C SER A 335 18.78 -12.41 12.42
N CYS A 336 19.78 -13.23 12.80
CA CYS A 336 20.85 -13.67 11.89
C CYS A 336 20.29 -14.46 10.70
N GLN A 337 19.40 -15.42 10.95
CA GLN A 337 18.79 -16.23 9.92
C GLN A 337 17.95 -15.38 8.95
N GLU A 338 17.16 -14.46 9.48
CA GLU A 338 16.36 -13.51 8.69
C GLU A 338 17.25 -12.63 7.80
N ALA A 339 18.30 -12.02 8.39
CA ALA A 339 19.23 -11.17 7.65
C ALA A 339 19.98 -11.93 6.55
N TYR A 340 20.43 -13.17 6.84
CA TYR A 340 21.07 -14.02 5.84
C TYR A 340 20.11 -14.40 4.71
N ARG A 341 18.85 -14.74 5.03
CA ARG A 341 17.82 -15.04 4.03
C ARG A 341 17.60 -13.84 3.12
N ALA A 342 17.41 -12.66 3.70
CA ALA A 342 17.18 -11.44 2.94
C ALA A 342 18.37 -11.14 2.01
N TRP A 343 19.61 -11.29 2.52
CA TRP A 343 20.82 -11.21 1.70
C TRP A 343 20.86 -12.23 0.57
N LEU A 344 20.65 -13.51 0.87
CA LEU A 344 20.65 -14.59 -0.11
C LEU A 344 19.63 -14.31 -1.23
N CYS A 345 18.41 -13.90 -0.87
CA CYS A 345 17.37 -13.56 -1.84
C CYS A 345 17.78 -12.37 -2.73
N SER A 346 18.26 -11.25 -2.14
CA SER A 346 18.65 -10.07 -2.91
C SER A 346 19.86 -10.30 -3.83
N VAL A 347 20.79 -11.20 -3.47
CA VAL A 347 21.94 -11.53 -4.33
C VAL A 347 21.60 -12.54 -5.42
N SER A 348 20.59 -13.37 -5.20
CA SER A 348 20.18 -14.46 -6.09
C SER A 348 19.10 -14.06 -7.09
N PHE A 349 18.27 -13.08 -6.78
CA PHE A 349 17.26 -12.49 -7.66
C PHE A 349 17.66 -11.05 -8.03
N PRO A 350 18.44 -10.85 -9.10
CA PRO A 350 18.77 -9.51 -9.57
C PRO A 350 17.49 -8.80 -10.06
N ARG A 351 17.29 -7.56 -9.61
CA ARG A 351 16.17 -6.73 -10.08
C ARG A 351 16.49 -6.14 -11.44
N CYS A 352 15.65 -6.43 -12.43
CA CYS A 352 15.72 -5.79 -13.74
C CYS A 352 15.29 -4.33 -13.65
N ALA A 353 15.99 -3.47 -14.37
CA ALA A 353 15.62 -2.08 -14.57
C ALA A 353 15.94 -1.62 -15.99
N GLU A 354 15.50 -0.41 -16.29
CA GLU A 354 15.82 0.33 -17.50
C GLU A 354 16.58 1.60 -17.12
N PRO A 355 17.38 2.15 -18.05
CA PRO A 355 18.09 3.38 -17.77
C PRO A 355 17.07 4.51 -17.60
N PRO A 356 17.34 5.46 -16.70
CA PRO A 356 16.47 6.60 -16.51
C PRO A 356 16.35 7.42 -17.81
N THR A 357 15.12 7.73 -18.22
CA THR A 357 14.81 8.57 -19.39
C THR A 357 15.07 10.05 -19.07
N SER A 358 16.35 10.43 -18.98
CA SER A 358 16.87 11.81 -19.06
C SER A 358 16.03 12.91 -18.38
N SER A 359 16.20 13.09 -17.06
CA SER A 359 16.06 14.37 -16.32
C SER A 359 16.13 14.13 -14.81
N PHE A 360 17.26 13.59 -14.34
CA PHE A 360 17.52 13.58 -12.90
C PHE A 360 18.01 14.96 -12.50
N SER A 361 17.35 15.56 -11.50
CA SER A 361 17.95 16.68 -10.77
C SER A 361 19.30 16.19 -10.23
N PRO A 362 20.37 16.99 -10.28
CA PRO A 362 21.68 16.63 -9.71
C PRO A 362 21.62 16.31 -8.20
N SER A 363 20.48 16.58 -7.54
CA SER A 363 20.20 16.24 -6.14
C SER A 363 19.56 14.87 -5.91
N SER A 364 19.19 14.12 -6.96
CA SER A 364 18.56 12.80 -6.83
C SER A 364 19.54 11.68 -7.18
N PRO A 365 19.65 10.63 -6.36
CA PRO A 365 20.61 9.56 -6.57
C PRO A 365 20.23 8.71 -7.80
N THR A 366 21.16 8.56 -8.74
CA THR A 366 21.00 7.74 -9.96
C THR A 366 21.13 6.24 -9.65
N PRO A 367 20.12 5.39 -9.91
CA PRO A 367 20.18 3.97 -9.56
C PRO A 367 21.53 3.28 -9.87
N ALA A 368 22.00 2.44 -8.94
CA ALA A 368 23.22 1.64 -9.01
C ALA A 368 23.07 0.52 -10.05
N LEU A 369 22.95 0.93 -11.31
CA LEU A 369 22.71 0.08 -12.46
C LEU A 369 24.03 -0.48 -12.98
N THR A 370 23.99 -1.76 -13.32
CA THR A 370 25.03 -2.35 -14.16
C THR A 370 24.84 -1.89 -15.61
N PRO A 371 25.91 -1.90 -16.42
CA PRO A 371 25.78 -1.85 -17.87
C PRO A 371 24.81 -2.93 -18.37
N PRO A 372 24.11 -2.70 -19.50
CA PRO A 372 23.20 -3.69 -20.07
C PRO A 372 23.92 -5.02 -20.30
N GLN A 373 23.34 -6.10 -19.78
CA GLN A 373 23.85 -7.45 -19.90
C GLN A 373 23.05 -8.19 -20.97
N SER A 374 23.74 -8.80 -21.95
CA SER A 374 23.16 -9.73 -22.92
C SER A 374 24.16 -10.84 -23.20
N GLY A 375 23.73 -12.10 -23.07
CA GLY A 375 24.58 -13.26 -23.33
C GLY A 375 25.74 -13.46 -22.34
N SER A 376 25.86 -12.62 -21.29
CA SER A 376 26.85 -12.75 -20.22
C SER A 376 26.35 -13.68 -19.11
N ASN A 377 27.27 -14.28 -18.37
CA ASN A 377 26.91 -15.07 -17.19
C ASN A 377 26.13 -14.21 -16.19
N PRO A 378 24.94 -14.64 -15.75
CA PRO A 378 24.18 -13.92 -14.75
C PRO A 378 24.93 -13.92 -13.41
N ARG A 379 24.62 -12.93 -12.56
CA ARG A 379 25.17 -12.81 -11.20
C ARG A 379 24.97 -14.10 -10.39
N ASN A 380 23.82 -14.72 -10.59
CA ASN A 380 23.48 -16.03 -10.05
C ASN A 380 23.48 -17.04 -11.20
N LEU A 381 24.43 -17.99 -11.18
CA LEU A 381 24.58 -19.02 -12.23
C LEU A 381 23.40 -19.99 -12.32
N PHE A 382 22.51 -20.02 -11.33
CA PHE A 382 21.26 -20.78 -11.38
C PHE A 382 20.17 -20.11 -12.23
N LEU A 383 20.33 -18.82 -12.54
CA LEU A 383 19.47 -18.15 -13.50
C LEU A 383 19.88 -18.53 -14.93
N PRO A 384 18.92 -18.69 -15.85
CA PRO A 384 19.23 -18.95 -17.25
C PRO A 384 19.97 -17.75 -17.86
N ASN A 385 20.88 -18.03 -18.80
CA ASN A 385 21.43 -16.98 -19.64
C ASN A 385 20.35 -16.53 -20.63
N VAL A 386 19.85 -15.31 -20.46
CA VAL A 386 18.78 -14.75 -21.29
C VAL A 386 19.35 -14.08 -22.54
N SER A 387 18.61 -14.19 -23.66
CA SER A 387 19.01 -13.63 -24.95
C SER A 387 18.70 -12.13 -25.11
N PHE A 388 17.86 -11.58 -24.24
CA PHE A 388 17.52 -10.16 -24.24
C PHE A 388 18.51 -9.32 -23.43
N SER A 389 18.56 -8.01 -23.73
CA SER A 389 19.37 -7.04 -22.99
C SER A 389 18.56 -6.49 -21.82
N TYR A 390 19.15 -6.46 -20.63
CA TYR A 390 18.55 -5.86 -19.44
C TYR A 390 19.63 -5.21 -18.58
N GLN A 391 19.24 -4.23 -17.76
CA GLN A 391 20.11 -3.71 -16.71
C GLN A 391 19.71 -4.30 -15.36
N THR A 392 20.70 -4.48 -14.49
CA THR A 392 20.48 -4.95 -13.13
C THR A 392 20.65 -3.80 -12.15
N VAL A 393 19.70 -3.64 -11.24
CA VAL A 393 19.91 -2.83 -10.04
C VAL A 393 20.72 -3.67 -9.05
N LEU A 394 21.92 -3.19 -8.69
CA LEU A 394 22.78 -3.90 -7.74
C LEU A 394 22.13 -3.99 -6.35
N PRO A 395 22.32 -5.10 -5.61
CA PRO A 395 21.88 -5.20 -4.22
C PRO A 395 22.54 -4.11 -3.37
N CYS A 396 21.81 -3.56 -2.41
CA CYS A 396 22.39 -2.60 -1.47
C CYS A 396 23.48 -3.30 -0.63
N LEU A 397 24.63 -2.64 -0.43
CA LEU A 397 25.71 -3.19 0.39
C LEU A 397 25.22 -3.52 1.81
N GLU A 398 24.25 -2.76 2.30
CA GLU A 398 23.72 -2.83 3.64
C GLU A 398 22.88 -4.08 3.88
N VAL A 399 22.38 -4.71 2.82
CA VAL A 399 21.79 -6.04 2.94
C VAL A 399 22.86 -7.06 3.34
N CYS A 400 24.06 -6.96 2.76
CA CYS A 400 25.20 -7.77 3.19
C CYS A 400 25.61 -7.38 4.62
N SER A 401 25.81 -6.08 4.88
CA SER A 401 26.25 -5.61 6.20
C SER A 401 25.24 -5.95 7.30
N ALA A 402 23.95 -6.06 7.00
CA ALA A 402 22.92 -6.53 7.92
C ALA A 402 23.16 -7.99 8.31
N ALA A 403 23.45 -8.87 7.34
CA ALA A 403 23.81 -10.26 7.61
C ALA A 403 25.12 -10.37 8.42
N ASP A 404 26.17 -9.62 8.04
CA ASP A 404 27.44 -9.57 8.77
C ASP A 404 27.26 -9.14 10.23
N ARG A 405 26.47 -8.08 10.47
CA ARG A 405 26.17 -7.58 11.82
C ARG A 405 25.28 -8.49 12.66
N ALA A 406 24.31 -9.16 12.04
CA ALA A 406 23.32 -9.97 12.75
C ALA A 406 23.90 -11.32 13.19
N CYS A 407 24.92 -11.81 12.48
CA CYS A 407 25.41 -13.17 12.61
C CYS A 407 26.70 -13.33 13.44
N PRO A 408 26.92 -14.52 14.04
CA PRO A 408 28.16 -14.82 14.73
C PRO A 408 29.40 -14.76 13.83
N ASN A 409 30.50 -14.22 14.35
CA ASN A 409 31.78 -14.10 13.63
C ASN A 409 32.33 -15.45 13.10
N PHE A 410 32.03 -16.59 13.75
CA PHE A 410 32.52 -17.90 13.29
C PHE A 410 31.95 -18.31 11.92
N LEU A 411 30.83 -17.72 11.48
CA LEU A 411 30.27 -17.95 10.15
C LEU A 411 31.08 -17.26 9.04
N GLY A 412 31.98 -16.34 9.40
CA GLY A 412 32.92 -15.73 8.46
C GLY A 412 32.28 -14.89 7.35
N ILE A 413 31.05 -14.43 7.53
CA ILE A 413 30.42 -13.45 6.63
C ILE A 413 31.31 -12.21 6.62
N LYS A 414 31.69 -11.75 5.42
CA LYS A 414 32.51 -10.54 5.25
C LYS A 414 32.02 -9.78 4.04
N CYS A 415 31.53 -8.57 4.27
CA CYS A 415 31.04 -7.72 3.19
C CYS A 415 32.18 -6.90 2.56
N PRO A 416 32.12 -6.65 1.24
CA PRO A 416 33.08 -5.78 0.58
C PRO A 416 33.10 -4.38 1.17
N THR A 417 34.27 -3.77 1.25
CA THR A 417 34.42 -2.41 1.76
C THR A 417 34.05 -1.36 0.69
N PRO A 418 33.25 -0.32 1.02
CA PRO A 418 32.81 0.72 0.09
C PRO A 418 33.95 1.37 -0.73
N ARG A 419 35.10 1.58 -0.08
CA ARG A 419 36.23 2.34 -0.63
C ARG A 419 37.05 1.66 -1.72
N PHE A 420 36.89 0.35 -1.92
CA PHE A 420 37.77 -0.42 -2.81
C PHE A 420 37.01 -1.01 -3.99
N ASN A 421 36.24 -2.08 -3.76
CA ASN A 421 35.64 -2.88 -4.84
C ASN A 421 34.15 -3.17 -4.62
N ALA A 422 33.53 -2.68 -3.54
CA ALA A 422 32.12 -2.94 -3.25
C ALA A 422 31.20 -2.48 -4.40
N ALA A 423 31.50 -1.34 -5.03
CA ALA A 423 30.75 -0.78 -6.15
C ALA A 423 30.68 -1.70 -7.40
N SER A 424 31.54 -2.72 -7.48
CA SER A 424 31.51 -3.70 -8.58
C SER A 424 30.36 -4.70 -8.47
N SER A 425 29.84 -4.93 -7.26
CA SER A 425 28.89 -6.02 -6.96
C SER A 425 27.71 -5.58 -6.09
N TYR A 426 27.78 -4.41 -5.48
CA TYR A 426 26.76 -3.82 -4.61
C TYR A 426 26.59 -2.33 -4.93
N GLY A 427 25.39 -1.80 -4.70
CA GLY A 427 25.17 -0.36 -4.62
C GLY A 427 25.84 0.20 -3.37
N VAL A 428 26.67 1.23 -3.51
CA VAL A 428 27.42 1.88 -2.42
C VAL A 428 27.14 3.38 -2.38
N GLY A 429 27.27 4.00 -1.21
CA GLY A 429 27.42 5.46 -1.10
C GLY A 429 26.14 6.29 -1.04
N PHE A 430 24.97 5.67 -0.77
CA PHE A 430 23.72 6.42 -0.56
C PHE A 430 23.14 6.28 0.86
N ILE A 431 23.76 5.47 1.73
CA ILE A 431 23.26 5.22 3.10
C ILE A 431 24.01 6.03 4.14
N ASP A 432 25.13 6.63 3.77
CA ASP A 432 25.66 7.70 4.57
C ASP A 432 24.81 8.95 4.27
N GLU A 433 24.38 9.72 5.27
CA GLU A 433 24.00 11.11 5.00
C GLU A 433 25.10 11.73 4.09
N GLY A 434 24.83 12.82 3.37
CA GLY A 434 25.90 13.51 2.62
C GLY A 434 27.15 13.84 3.49
N GLU A 435 27.04 13.68 4.81
CA GLU A 435 28.11 13.57 5.79
C GLU A 435 28.78 12.18 5.88
N GLN A 436 30.09 12.19 5.65
CA GLN A 436 30.96 11.02 5.74
C GLN A 436 30.87 10.33 7.12
N GLY A 437 30.39 9.08 7.16
CA GLY A 437 30.39 8.24 8.36
C GLY A 437 29.07 8.14 9.13
N VAL A 438 27.98 8.74 8.63
CA VAL A 438 26.65 8.66 9.26
C VAL A 438 25.80 7.56 8.60
N LEU A 439 25.90 6.34 9.11
CA LEU A 439 25.10 5.21 8.62
C LEU A 439 23.59 5.40 8.89
N GLY A 440 22.75 5.29 7.86
CA GLY A 440 21.29 5.19 7.98
C GLY A 440 20.48 6.42 7.54
N GLY A 441 21.11 7.41 6.90
CA GLY A 441 20.44 8.61 6.41
C GLY A 441 19.59 8.41 5.14
N GLY A 442 19.87 7.35 4.37
CA GLY A 442 19.13 6.95 3.18
C GLY A 442 18.14 5.82 3.46
N SER A 443 16.91 5.93 2.95
CA SER A 443 15.90 4.88 3.08
C SER A 443 16.11 3.80 2.01
N THR A 444 16.68 2.65 2.38
CA THR A 444 16.74 1.49 1.47
C THR A 444 15.36 0.94 1.18
N GLY A 445 15.11 0.68 -0.09
CA GLY A 445 13.90 0.02 -0.54
C GLY A 445 12.63 0.85 -0.51
N ALA A 446 12.73 2.14 -0.18
CA ALA A 446 11.75 3.12 -0.62
C ALA A 446 12.13 3.60 -2.03
N SER A 447 11.11 3.93 -2.83
CA SER A 447 11.36 4.65 -4.07
C SER A 447 12.04 5.99 -3.75
N GLN A 448 13.13 6.26 -4.44
CA GLN A 448 13.94 7.48 -4.30
C GLN A 448 13.44 8.62 -5.19
N ASP A 449 12.45 8.33 -6.02
CA ASP A 449 11.75 9.31 -6.82
C ASP A 449 10.25 9.10 -6.73
N ARG A 450 9.51 9.96 -7.43
CA ARG A 450 8.06 9.83 -7.50
C ARG A 450 7.60 8.75 -8.48
N TRP A 451 8.49 7.91 -9.03
CA TRP A 451 8.13 6.98 -10.10
C TRP A 451 8.37 5.51 -9.72
N GLY A 452 8.83 5.24 -8.51
CA GLY A 452 9.08 3.87 -8.08
C GLY A 452 10.54 3.43 -8.21
N ASN A 453 11.44 4.29 -8.72
CA ASN A 453 12.84 3.89 -8.90
C ASN A 453 13.53 3.79 -7.56
N VAL A 454 14.36 2.75 -7.40
CA VAL A 454 15.17 2.54 -6.20
C VAL A 454 16.64 2.77 -6.54
N TRP A 455 17.41 3.29 -5.60
CA TRP A 455 18.86 3.45 -5.78
C TRP A 455 19.56 2.09 -5.94
N CYS A 456 19.30 1.16 -5.02
CA CYS A 456 19.85 -0.19 -5.02
C CYS A 456 18.72 -1.17 -4.68
N ASN A 457 18.91 -2.45 -5.01
CA ASN A 457 17.93 -3.49 -4.74
C ASN A 457 17.94 -3.83 -3.24
N PRO A 458 16.91 -3.46 -2.48
CA PRO A 458 16.86 -3.69 -1.03
C PRO A 458 16.59 -5.18 -0.72
N ALA A 459 16.69 -5.47 0.57
CA ALA A 459 16.11 -6.66 1.16
C ALA A 459 14.64 -6.46 1.52
#